data_AF-A0A0P9H3S0-F1
#
_entry.id   AF-A0A0P9H3S0-F1
#
_cell.length_a   1.000
_cell.length_b   1.000
_cell.length_c   1.000
_cell.angle_alpha   90.00
_cell.angle_beta   90.00
_cell.angle_gamma   90.00
#
_symmetry.space_group_name_H-M   'P 1'
#
loop_
_entity.id
_entity.type
_entity.pdbx_description
1 polymer ?
#
loop_
_entity_poly.entity_id
_entity_poly.type
_entity_poly.pdbx_seq_one_letter_code
_entity_poly.pdbx_strand_id
1 'polypeptide(L)'
;MRVLILSKALAVGPYQRKAEELAALPDIDLTVAVPPSWREPGALEQKLERRFVRGYRLAELPIWFNGRHHEHFYPAIARLVATVRPDVFHIDEESFNFATFHAMRAGVQ
;
A
#
# COMPACT_ATOMS: atom_id res chain seq x y z
N MET A 1 8.61 15.93 -4.31
CA MET A 1 8.25 14.72 -5.07
C MET A 1 7.21 13.95 -4.29
N ARG A 2 6.02 13.77 -4.87
CA ARG A 2 4.92 13.00 -4.29
C ARG A 2 5.11 11.53 -4.62
N VAL A 3 5.17 10.70 -3.60
CA VAL A 3 5.34 9.25 -3.75
C VAL A 3 4.11 8.56 -3.18
N LEU A 4 3.54 7.65 -3.96
CA LEU A 4 2.53 6.70 -3.47
C LEU A 4 3.17 5.31 -3.44
N ILE A 5 3.19 4.68 -2.27
CA ILE A 5 3.52 3.25 -2.13
C ILE A 5 2.21 2.50 -1.91
N LEU A 6 1.95 1.43 -2.66
CA LEU A 6 0.91 0.45 -2.35
C LEU A 6 1.59 -0.82 -1.86
N SER A 7 1.26 -1.30 -0.66
CA SER A 7 1.91 -2.49 -0.07
C SER A 7 1.00 -3.21 0.92
N LYS A 8 0.70 -4.49 0.67
CA LYS A 8 0.12 -5.38 1.69
C LYS A 8 1.08 -5.56 2.87
N ALA A 9 2.38 -5.73 2.59
CA ALA A 9 3.38 -6.05 3.60
C ALA A 9 3.49 -4.95 4.68
N LEU A 10 3.37 -3.68 4.31
CA LEU A 10 3.43 -2.55 5.25
C LEU A 10 2.25 -2.49 6.25
N ALA A 11 1.29 -3.43 6.18
CA ALA A 11 0.34 -3.66 7.27
C ALA A 11 1.02 -4.19 8.55
N VAL A 12 2.18 -4.85 8.41
CA VAL A 12 3.01 -5.34 9.52
C VAL A 12 3.90 -4.20 10.02
N GLY A 13 3.80 -3.88 11.32
CA GLY A 13 4.35 -2.67 11.90
C GLY A 13 5.85 -2.47 11.70
N PRO A 14 6.72 -3.47 11.96
CA PRO A 14 8.15 -3.35 11.74
C PRO A 14 8.56 -2.93 10.31
N TYR A 15 7.80 -3.31 9.28
CA TYR A 15 8.14 -2.97 7.89
C TYR A 15 7.91 -1.49 7.57
N GLN A 16 7.07 -0.81 8.36
CA GLN A 16 6.79 0.63 8.22
C GLN A 16 8.00 1.52 8.47
N ARG A 17 9.05 1.01 9.13
CA ARG A 17 10.27 1.79 9.40
C ARG A 17 10.88 2.34 8.10
N LYS A 18 10.88 1.55 7.02
CA LYS A 18 11.34 2.01 5.70
C LYS A 18 10.58 3.24 5.21
N ALA A 19 9.26 3.28 5.41
CA ALA A 19 8.44 4.43 5.02
C ALA A 19 8.73 5.68 5.86
N GLU A 20 8.90 5.52 7.19
CA GLU A 20 9.29 6.63 8.08
C GLU A 20 10.65 7.23 7.68
N GLU A 21 11.63 6.40 7.34
CA GLU A 21 12.94 6.88 6.87
C GLU A 21 12.86 7.55 5.49
N LEU A 22 12.08 7.00 4.55
CA LEU A 22 11.86 7.64 3.24
C LEU A 22 11.18 9.01 3.38
N ALA A 23 10.22 9.13 4.30
CA ALA A 23 9.51 10.36 4.58
C ALA A 23 10.38 11.43 5.28
N ALA A 24 11.48 11.01 5.92
CA ALA A 24 12.43 11.92 6.55
C ALA A 24 13.39 12.57 5.53
N LEU A 25 13.43 12.07 4.29
CA LEU A 25 14.24 12.67 3.23
C LEU A 25 13.65 14.04 2.81
N PRO A 26 14.52 15.03 2.47
CA PRO A 26 14.04 16.29 1.95
C PRO A 26 13.24 16.09 0.67
N ASP A 27 12.23 16.94 0.47
CA ASP A 27 11.39 16.97 -0.73
C ASP A 27 10.58 15.69 -1.01
N ILE A 28 10.41 14.77 -0.05
CA ILE A 28 9.50 13.63 -0.17
C ILE A 28 8.17 13.93 0.51
N ASP A 29 7.08 13.91 -0.27
CA ASP A 29 5.70 13.85 0.24
C ASP A 29 5.18 12.42 0.03
N LEU A 30 5.21 11.62 1.10
CA LEU A 30 4.91 10.20 1.04
C LEU A 30 3.48 9.88 1.48
N THR A 31 2.78 9.10 0.66
CA THR A 31 1.57 8.36 1.04
C THR A 31 1.83 6.86 0.89
N VAL A 32 1.47 6.09 1.91
CA VAL A 32 1.54 4.62 1.91
C VAL A 32 0.13 4.06 2.02
N ALA A 33 -0.30 3.29 1.04
CA ALA A 33 -1.58 2.59 1.01
C ALA A 33 -1.40 1.13 1.43
N VAL A 34 -2.20 0.69 2.39
CA VAL A 34 -2.15 -0.67 2.97
C VAL A 34 -3.57 -1.20 3.17
N PRO A 35 -3.80 -2.53 3.15
CA PRO A 35 -5.08 -3.08 3.58
C PRO A 35 -5.29 -2.89 5.09
N PRO A 36 -6.55 -2.82 5.58
CA PRO A 36 -6.84 -2.73 7.01
C PRO A 36 -6.49 -4.03 7.77
N SER A 37 -6.49 -5.16 7.07
CA SER A 37 -6.08 -6.47 7.59
C SER A 37 -5.75 -7.44 6.46
N TRP A 38 -5.05 -8.52 6.79
CA TRP A 38 -4.84 -9.69 5.95
C TRP A 38 -5.35 -10.96 6.64
N ARG A 39 -6.07 -11.79 5.88
CA ARG A 39 -6.67 -13.04 6.35
C ARG A 39 -5.97 -14.24 5.73
N GLU A 40 -4.83 -14.61 6.29
CA GLU A 40 -4.13 -15.81 5.84
C GLU A 40 -4.97 -17.06 6.16
N PRO A 41 -5.22 -17.95 5.19
CA PRO A 41 -5.94 -19.20 5.44
C PRO A 41 -5.27 -20.04 6.53
N GLY A 42 -6.02 -20.35 7.59
CA GLY A 42 -5.53 -21.15 8.72
C GLY A 42 -4.71 -20.40 9.76
N ALA A 43 -4.55 -19.07 9.63
CA ALA A 43 -3.94 -18.23 10.66
C ALA A 43 -4.92 -17.21 11.25
N LEU A 44 -4.50 -16.55 12.32
CA LEU A 44 -5.23 -15.40 12.86
C LEU A 44 -5.14 -14.22 11.88
N GLU A 45 -6.21 -13.41 11.83
CA GLU A 45 -6.24 -12.19 11.01
C GLU A 45 -5.13 -11.21 11.47
N GLN A 46 -4.22 -10.88 10.57
CA GLN A 46 -3.20 -9.87 10.78
C GLN A 46 -3.85 -8.50 10.55
N LYS A 47 -4.09 -7.75 11.63
CA LYS A 47 -4.60 -6.37 11.53
C LYS A 47 -3.47 -5.40 11.21
N LEU A 48 -3.83 -4.28 10.58
CA LEU A 48 -2.92 -3.16 10.39
C LEU A 48 -2.35 -2.68 11.73
N GLU A 49 -1.04 -2.77 11.88
CA GLU A 49 -0.30 -2.16 12.98
C GLU A 49 0.06 -0.71 12.64
N ARG A 50 0.33 0.11 13.66
CA ARG A 50 0.80 1.50 13.48
C ARG A 50 1.99 1.75 14.39
N ARG A 51 3.20 1.44 13.91
CA ARG A 51 4.43 1.51 14.72
C ARG A 51 5.40 2.60 14.28
N PHE A 52 5.56 2.81 12.97
CA PHE A 52 6.49 3.79 12.40
C PHE A 52 5.76 4.62 11.35
N VAL A 53 4.87 5.51 11.82
CA VAL A 53 3.91 6.26 10.98
C VAL A 53 4.15 7.77 11.00
N ARG A 54 5.37 8.22 11.35
CA ARG A 54 5.70 9.65 11.38
C ARG A 54 6.17 10.12 10.00
N GLY A 55 5.81 11.35 9.66
CA GLY A 55 6.30 12.02 8.45
C GLY A 55 5.56 11.69 7.15
N TYR A 56 4.67 10.70 7.13
CA TYR A 56 3.91 10.33 5.92
C TYR A 56 2.43 10.03 6.21
N ARG A 57 1.62 9.98 5.15
CA ARG A 57 0.22 9.58 5.25
C ARG A 57 0.09 8.07 5.12
N LEU A 58 -0.36 7.40 6.18
CA LEU A 58 -0.79 6.00 6.10
C LEU A 58 -2.27 5.93 5.71
N ALA A 59 -2.57 5.47 4.50
CA ALA A 59 -3.91 5.32 3.95
C ALA A 59 -4.36 3.86 4.06
N GLU A 60 -5.41 3.61 4.82
CA GLU A 60 -6.11 2.32 4.79
C GLU A 60 -6.96 2.21 3.52
N LEU A 61 -6.64 1.24 2.68
CA LEU A 61 -7.31 0.98 1.41
C LEU A 61 -7.93 -0.43 1.46
N PRO A 62 -9.27 -0.54 1.63
CA PRO A 62 -9.94 -1.83 1.67
C PRO A 62 -9.65 -2.68 0.43
N ILE A 63 -9.51 -3.99 0.64
CA ILE A 63 -9.27 -4.97 -0.42
C ILE A 63 -10.45 -5.91 -0.59
N TRP A 64 -10.63 -6.39 -1.82
CA TRP A 64 -11.52 -7.51 -2.13
C TRP A 64 -10.71 -8.80 -2.25
N PHE A 65 -11.37 -9.94 -2.03
CA PHE A 65 -10.76 -11.27 -1.99
C PHE A 65 -9.59 -11.39 -0.99
N ASN A 66 -9.73 -10.76 0.18
CA ASN A 66 -8.75 -10.84 1.27
C ASN A 66 -8.44 -12.31 1.63
N GLY A 67 -7.16 -12.65 1.71
CA GLY A 67 -6.67 -14.01 1.92
C GLY A 67 -6.37 -14.79 0.63
N ARG A 68 -6.77 -14.28 -0.54
CA ARG A 68 -6.39 -14.85 -1.84
C ARG A 68 -5.17 -14.13 -2.40
N HIS A 69 -3.98 -14.68 -2.13
CA HIS A 69 -2.69 -14.05 -2.49
C HIS A 69 -2.66 -13.54 -3.93
N HIS A 70 -3.05 -14.35 -4.92
CA HIS A 70 -2.93 -13.98 -6.34
C HIS A 70 -4.09 -13.15 -6.90
N GLU A 71 -5.25 -13.15 -6.24
CA GLU A 71 -6.50 -12.59 -6.79
C GLU A 71 -6.97 -11.31 -6.09
N HIS A 72 -6.46 -11.03 -4.90
CA HIS A 72 -6.86 -9.84 -4.16
C HIS A 72 -6.56 -8.56 -4.94
N PHE A 73 -7.35 -7.51 -4.69
CA PHE A 73 -7.12 -6.21 -5.30
C PHE A 73 -7.77 -5.07 -4.50
N TYR A 74 -7.39 -3.85 -4.87
CA TYR A 74 -7.80 -2.61 -4.21
C TYR A 74 -8.84 -1.85 -5.07
N PRO A 75 -10.15 -2.02 -4.85
CA PRO A 75 -11.20 -1.42 -5.70
C PRO A 75 -11.11 0.11 -5.81
N ALA A 76 -10.62 0.78 -4.76
CA ALA A 76 -10.52 2.24 -4.72
C ALA A 76 -9.13 2.78 -5.14
N ILE A 77 -8.23 1.96 -5.70
CA ILE A 77 -6.86 2.41 -6.02
C ILE A 77 -6.83 3.56 -7.02
N ALA A 78 -7.66 3.52 -8.07
CA ALA A 78 -7.71 4.58 -9.08
C ALA A 78 -8.12 5.93 -8.48
N ARG A 79 -9.05 5.93 -7.53
CA ARG A 79 -9.45 7.14 -6.80
C ARG A 79 -8.30 7.67 -5.93
N LEU A 80 -7.55 6.79 -5.28
CA LEU A 80 -6.40 7.19 -4.48
C LEU A 80 -5.29 7.78 -5.35
N VAL A 81 -4.95 7.14 -6.46
CA VAL A 81 -3.98 7.66 -7.44
C VAL A 81 -4.40 9.03 -7.95
N ALA A 82 -5.67 9.21 -8.34
CA ALA A 82 -6.19 10.51 -8.79
C ALA A 82 -6.17 11.59 -7.70
N THR A 83 -6.29 11.20 -6.43
CA THR A 83 -6.25 12.12 -5.28
C THR A 83 -4.82 12.55 -4.96
N VAL A 84 -3.89 11.60 -4.89
CA VAL A 84 -2.48 11.85 -4.55
C VAL A 84 -1.76 12.51 -5.74
N ARG A 85 -2.10 12.12 -6.96
CA ARG A 85 -1.40 12.47 -8.22
C ARG A 85 0.11 12.27 -8.07
N PRO A 86 0.58 11.05 -7.76
CA PRO A 86 1.98 10.83 -7.42
C PRO A 86 2.90 11.07 -8.63
N ASP A 87 4.10 11.57 -8.37
CA ASP A 87 5.17 11.65 -9.35
C ASP A 87 5.83 10.26 -9.50
N VAL A 88 5.84 9.46 -8.42
CA VAL A 88 6.26 8.05 -8.41
C VAL A 88 5.18 7.20 -7.76
N PHE A 89 4.66 6.22 -8.50
CA PHE A 89 3.78 5.18 -7.96
C PHE A 89 4.56 3.86 -7.82
N HIS A 90 4.93 3.54 -6.58
CA HIS A 90 5.64 2.32 -6.21
C HIS A 90 4.63 1.24 -5.82
N ILE A 91 4.58 0.16 -6.59
CA ILE A 91 3.71 -0.99 -6.32
C ILE A 91 4.57 -2.08 -5.68
N ASP A 92 4.49 -2.19 -4.36
CA ASP A 92 5.22 -3.16 -3.52
C ASP A 92 4.35 -4.40 -3.31
N GLU A 93 4.11 -5.11 -4.41
CA GLU A 93 3.33 -6.35 -4.50
C GLU A 93 4.03 -7.28 -5.49
N GLU A 94 3.78 -8.60 -5.42
CA GLU A 94 4.41 -9.53 -6.35
C GLU A 94 3.98 -9.29 -7.80
N SER A 95 4.92 -9.34 -8.75
CA SER A 95 4.68 -8.98 -10.16
C SER A 95 3.64 -9.85 -10.88
N PHE A 96 3.39 -11.06 -10.39
CA PHE A 96 2.42 -11.99 -10.93
C PHE A 96 1.02 -11.89 -10.27
N ASN A 97 0.83 -11.03 -9.26
CA ASN A 97 -0.47 -10.88 -8.61
C ASN A 97 -1.40 -9.95 -9.40
N PHE A 98 -2.71 -10.24 -9.35
CA PHE A 98 -3.71 -9.36 -9.94
C PHE A 98 -3.71 -7.95 -9.33
N ALA A 99 -3.45 -7.83 -8.03
CA ALA A 99 -3.29 -6.54 -7.34
C ALA A 99 -2.28 -5.63 -8.05
N THR A 100 -1.15 -6.17 -8.48
CA THR A 100 -0.07 -5.45 -9.17
C THR A 100 -0.52 -4.93 -10.53
N PHE A 101 -1.13 -5.80 -11.34
CA PHE A 101 -1.68 -5.41 -12.64
C PHE A 101 -2.77 -4.33 -12.50
N HIS A 102 -3.70 -4.53 -11.57
CA HIS A 102 -4.79 -3.60 -11.30
C HIS A 102 -4.29 -2.22 -10.85
N ALA A 103 -3.31 -2.20 -9.94
CA ALA A 103 -2.64 -0.98 -9.50
C ALA A 103 -1.88 -0.29 -10.64
N MET A 104 -1.09 -1.04 -11.42
CA MET A 104 -0.35 -0.49 -12.57
C MET A 104 -1.29 0.18 -13.56
N ARG A 105 -2.41 -0.48 -13.92
CA ARG A 105 -3.42 0.08 -14.81
C ARG A 105 -4.03 1.38 -14.28
N ALA A 106 -4.15 1.53 -12.96
CA ALA A 106 -4.62 2.77 -12.36
C ALA A 106 -3.58 3.89 -12.38
N GLY A 107 -2.29 3.56 -12.45
CA GLY A 107 -1.15 4.49 -12.46
C GLY A 107 -0.69 4.95 -13.85
N VAL A 108 -0.82 4.09 -14.87
CA VAL A 108 -0.49 4.41 -16.25
C VAL A 108 -1.70 5.12 -16.88
N GLN A 109 -1.76 6.44 -16.74
CA GLN A 109 -2.72 7.32 -17.41
C GLN A 109 -2.00 8.25 -18.38
#